data_AF-A0A662FID8-F1
#
_entry.id   AF-A0A662FID8-F1
#
_cell.length_a   1.000
_cell.length_b   1.000
_cell.length_c   1.000
_cell.angle_alpha   90.00
_cell.angle_beta   90.00
_cell.angle_gamma   90.00
#
_symmetry.space_group_name_H-M   'P 1'
#
loop_
_entity.id
_entity.type
_entity.pdbx_description
1 polymer ?
#
loop_
_entity_poly.entity_id
_entity_poly.type
_entity_poly.pdbx_seq_one_letter_code
_entity_poly.pdbx_strand_id
1 'polypeptide(L)'
;MKLPKVKKMYCPFCKTHTEHKVIQVKAKTRSTAHPLSKGGKPRLKARGLMHSGNKGKYSRPPVKKWKMYNRKTSKKVDLRFKCSKCKKQHGLSKGGFRAKKIELK
;
A
#
# COMPACT_ATOMS: atom_id res chain seq x y z
N MET A 1 -11.65 10.60 -11.98
CA MET A 1 -10.54 11.36 -12.60
C MET A 1 -9.87 10.48 -13.64
N LYS A 2 -9.49 11.07 -14.77
CA LYS A 2 -8.78 10.38 -15.86
C LYS A 2 -7.29 10.68 -15.71
N LEU A 3 -6.44 9.65 -15.80
CA LEU A 3 -4.99 9.77 -15.79
C LEU A 3 -4.42 9.08 -17.02
N PRO A 4 -3.33 9.60 -17.61
CA PRO A 4 -2.66 8.94 -18.71
C PRO A 4 -1.95 7.66 -18.23
N LYS A 5 -1.97 6.60 -19.05
CA LYS A 5 -1.20 5.36 -18.80
C LYS A 5 0.32 5.59 -18.82
N VAL A 6 0.79 6.54 -19.61
CA VAL A 6 2.21 6.89 -19.74
C VAL A 6 2.39 8.39 -19.58
N LYS A 7 3.38 8.81 -18.79
CA LYS A 7 3.73 10.22 -18.59
C LYS A 7 5.25 10.38 -18.57
N LYS A 8 5.76 11.45 -19.20
CA LYS A 8 7.16 11.88 -19.04
C LYS A 8 7.34 12.57 -17.69
N MET A 9 8.30 12.08 -16.89
CA MET A 9 8.64 12.65 -15.59
C MET A 9 10.08 12.34 -15.22
N TYR A 10 10.58 13.05 -14.20
CA TYR A 10 11.91 12.82 -13.64
C TYR A 10 12.01 11.44 -12.99
N CYS A 11 13.04 10.67 -13.36
CA CYS A 11 13.36 9.41 -12.69
C CYS A 11 14.45 9.65 -11.64
N PRO A 12 14.21 9.36 -10.34
CA PRO A 12 15.23 9.54 -9.31
C PRO A 12 16.43 8.58 -9.47
N PHE A 13 16.24 7.46 -10.16
CA PHE A 13 17.30 6.48 -10.39
C PHE A 13 18.18 6.82 -11.59
N CYS A 14 17.59 7.31 -12.68
CA CYS A 14 18.32 7.70 -13.89
C CYS A 14 18.77 9.17 -13.87
N LYS A 15 18.30 9.95 -12.90
CA LYS A 15 18.50 11.40 -12.78
C LYS A 15 18.12 12.21 -14.03
N THR A 16 17.24 11.67 -14.87
CA THR A 16 16.82 12.24 -16.16
C THR A 16 15.32 12.11 -16.35
N HIS A 17 14.75 12.95 -17.23
CA HIS A 17 13.35 12.87 -17.62
C HIS A 17 13.14 11.72 -18.60
N THR A 18 12.24 10.80 -18.23
CA THR A 18 11.98 9.58 -19.00
C THR A 18 10.49 9.26 -19.00
N GLU A 19 10.06 8.40 -19.92
CA GLU A 19 8.69 7.91 -19.97
C GLU A 19 8.44 6.90 -18.87
N HIS A 20 7.37 7.13 -18.10
CA HIS A 20 6.97 6.28 -16.99
C HIS A 20 5.56 5.75 -17.19
N LYS A 21 5.39 4.44 -16.96
CA LYS A 21 4.08 3.79 -16.89
C LYS A 21 3.47 4.04 -15.52
N VAL A 22 2.23 4.52 -15.50
CA VAL A 22 1.45 4.80 -14.29
C VAL A 22 0.73 3.53 -13.85
N ILE A 23 1.00 3.06 -12.64
CA ILE A 23 0.45 1.83 -12.08
C ILE A 23 -0.27 2.15 -10.78
N GLN A 24 -1.54 1.74 -10.68
CA GLN A 24 -2.27 1.77 -9.41
C GLN A 24 -1.97 0.49 -8.62
N VAL A 25 -1.43 0.64 -7.41
CA VAL A 25 -1.06 -0.51 -6.57
C VAL A 25 -2.27 -1.01 -5.80
N LYS A 26 -2.48 -2.33 -5.83
CA LYS A 26 -3.42 -3.02 -4.94
C LYS A 26 -2.69 -3.39 -3.65
N ALA A 27 -3.20 -2.93 -2.50
CA ALA A 27 -2.65 -3.31 -1.21
C ALA A 27 -2.90 -4.81 -0.97
N LYS A 28 -1.84 -5.57 -0.69
CA LYS A 28 -1.96 -6.95 -0.20
C LYS A 28 -2.25 -6.93 1.31
N THR A 29 -3.06 -7.87 1.79
CA THR A 29 -3.31 -8.05 3.22
C THR A 29 -2.00 -8.36 3.95
N ARG A 30 -1.78 -7.73 5.12
CA ARG A 30 -0.52 -7.82 5.88
C ARG A 30 -0.13 -9.26 6.24
N SER A 31 -1.12 -10.11 6.51
CA SER A 31 -0.95 -11.54 6.78
C SER A 31 -0.51 -12.35 5.56
N THR A 32 -0.92 -11.94 4.36
CA THR A 32 -0.55 -12.58 3.08
C THR A 32 0.83 -12.13 2.63
N ALA A 33 1.18 -10.85 2.84
CA ALA A 33 2.47 -10.32 2.42
C ALA A 33 3.63 -10.80 3.29
N HIS A 34 3.43 -10.90 4.62
CA HIS A 34 4.51 -11.27 5.56
C HIS A 34 3.99 -12.16 6.70
N PRO A 35 3.67 -13.44 6.42
CA PRO A 35 3.20 -14.39 7.44
C PRO A 35 4.26 -14.66 8.52
N LEU A 36 5.54 -14.60 8.13
CA LEU A 36 6.69 -14.75 9.00
C LEU A 36 7.16 -13.41 9.61
N SER A 37 6.41 -12.31 9.54
CA SER A 37 6.83 -11.08 10.23
C SER A 37 6.83 -11.26 11.76
N LYS A 38 7.54 -10.39 12.50
CA LYS A 38 7.53 -10.39 13.98
C LYS A 38 6.10 -10.41 14.54
N GLY A 39 5.17 -9.69 13.91
CA GLY A 39 3.75 -9.66 14.30
C GLY A 39 2.87 -10.78 13.71
N GLY A 40 3.45 -11.74 12.99
CA GLY A 40 2.72 -12.89 12.47
C GLY A 40 2.30 -13.85 13.57
N LYS A 41 1.11 -14.45 13.43
CA LYS A 41 0.58 -15.46 14.37
C LYS A 41 1.60 -16.56 14.75
N PRO A 42 2.34 -17.19 13.81
CA PRO A 42 3.30 -18.24 14.18
C PRO A 42 4.40 -17.73 15.12
N ARG A 43 4.99 -16.56 14.83
CA ARG A 43 6.05 -15.95 15.67
C ARG A 43 5.54 -15.38 17.00
N LEU A 44 4.24 -15.09 17.10
CA LEU A 44 3.64 -14.68 18.37
C LEU A 44 3.41 -15.86 19.30
N LYS A 45 2.94 -17.00 18.75
CA LYS A 45 2.82 -18.25 19.50
C LYS A 45 4.18 -18.75 19.99
N ALA A 46 5.18 -18.77 19.11
CA ALA A 46 6.54 -19.20 19.47
C ALA A 46 7.17 -18.34 20.58
N ARG A 47 6.76 -17.08 20.73
CA ARG A 47 7.23 -16.18 21.80
C ARG A 47 6.37 -16.21 23.07
N GLY A 48 5.40 -17.13 23.17
CA GLY A 48 4.50 -17.22 24.33
C GLY A 48 3.47 -16.07 24.44
N LEU A 49 3.41 -15.14 23.49
CA LEU A 49 2.53 -13.95 23.53
C LEU A 49 1.04 -14.27 23.26
N MET A 50 0.73 -15.53 22.99
CA MET A 50 -0.63 -16.01 22.70
C MET A 50 -1.10 -17.08 23.70
N HIS A 51 -0.84 -16.89 24.99
CA HIS A 51 -1.24 -17.83 26.06
C HIS A 51 -2.72 -17.73 26.47
N SER A 52 -3.09 -18.17 27.68
CA SER A 52 -4.45 -18.03 28.23
C SER A 52 -4.76 -16.56 28.60
N GLY A 53 -6.06 -16.22 28.66
CA GLY A 53 -6.52 -14.88 29.02
C GLY A 53 -6.49 -13.83 27.90
N ASN A 54 -6.60 -12.57 28.29
CA ASN A 54 -6.68 -11.44 27.36
C ASN A 54 -5.29 -11.02 26.84
N LYS A 55 -5.10 -11.06 25.51
CA LYS A 55 -3.86 -10.74 24.79
C LYS A 55 -3.76 -9.27 24.34
N GLY A 56 -4.54 -8.38 24.97
CA GLY A 56 -4.60 -6.95 24.67
C GLY A 56 -4.82 -6.67 23.19
N LYS A 57 -3.80 -6.14 22.50
CA LYS A 57 -3.85 -5.80 21.07
C LYS A 57 -4.29 -6.97 20.18
N TYR A 58 -3.95 -8.21 20.51
CA TYR A 58 -4.27 -9.38 19.68
C TYR A 58 -5.69 -9.92 19.89
N SER A 59 -6.34 -9.58 20.99
CA SER A 59 -7.76 -9.91 21.23
C SER A 59 -8.71 -8.93 20.57
N ARG A 60 -8.20 -7.77 20.09
CA ARG A 60 -9.04 -6.75 19.46
C ARG A 60 -9.66 -7.31 18.16
N PRO A 61 -10.96 -7.05 17.90
CA PRO A 61 -11.56 -7.49 16.65
C PRO A 61 -10.88 -6.82 15.45
N PRO A 62 -10.96 -7.44 14.25
CA PRO A 62 -10.44 -6.84 13.04
C PRO A 62 -10.97 -5.41 12.87
N VAL A 63 -10.10 -4.46 12.52
CA VAL A 63 -10.46 -3.03 12.36
C VAL A 63 -11.64 -2.86 11.38
N LYS A 64 -11.77 -3.78 10.41
CA LYS A 64 -12.90 -3.82 9.46
C LYS A 64 -14.29 -3.88 10.10
N LYS A 65 -14.40 -4.45 11.31
CA LYS A 65 -15.67 -4.57 12.05
C LYS A 65 -16.10 -3.27 12.74
N TRP A 66 -15.24 -2.26 12.82
CA TRP A 66 -15.54 -1.03 13.55
C TRP A 66 -16.46 -0.14 12.72
N LYS A 67 -17.51 0.43 13.33
CA LYS A 67 -18.50 1.31 12.66
C LYS A 67 -17.87 2.48 11.89
N MET A 68 -16.74 2.99 12.38
CA MET A 68 -16.00 4.09 11.74
C MET A 68 -14.90 3.63 10.78
N TYR A 69 -14.75 2.32 10.54
CA TYR A 69 -13.78 1.84 9.56
C TYR A 69 -14.16 2.28 8.16
N ASN A 70 -13.17 2.75 7.41
CA ASN A 70 -13.31 3.19 6.03
C ASN A 70 -14.25 4.41 5.80
N ARG A 71 -14.73 5.11 6.83
CA ARG A 71 -15.70 6.23 6.74
C ARG A 71 -15.34 7.38 5.77
N LYS A 72 -14.05 7.62 5.49
CA LYS A 72 -13.64 8.71 4.57
C LYS A 72 -14.23 8.49 3.17
N THR A 73 -14.95 9.51 2.67
CA THR A 73 -15.64 9.54 1.37
C THR A 73 -14.71 9.32 0.17
N SER A 74 -13.44 9.70 0.28
CA SER A 74 -12.39 9.42 -0.71
C SER A 74 -11.09 9.05 -0.03
N LYS A 75 -10.29 8.22 -0.70
CA LYS A 75 -8.98 7.77 -0.22
C LYS A 75 -7.87 8.37 -1.06
N LYS A 76 -6.69 8.47 -0.43
CA LYS A 76 -5.46 8.77 -1.18
C LYS A 76 -5.11 7.57 -2.04
N VAL A 77 -4.66 7.85 -3.26
CA VAL A 77 -4.33 6.81 -4.23
C VAL A 77 -2.83 6.53 -4.15
N ASP A 78 -2.47 5.26 -4.06
CA ASP A 78 -1.08 4.82 -4.22
C ASP A 78 -0.80 4.55 -5.71
N LEU A 79 -0.11 5.50 -6.33
CA LEU A 79 0.39 5.40 -7.70
C LEU A 79 1.89 5.13 -7.67
N ARG A 80 2.33 4.19 -8.50
CA ARG A 80 3.74 3.90 -8.76
C ARG A 80 4.06 4.18 -10.21
N PHE A 81 5.25 4.72 -10.44
CA PHE A 81 5.74 5.08 -11.75
C PHE A 81 6.88 4.15 -12.11
N LYS A 82 6.67 3.31 -13.13
CA LYS A 82 7.70 2.40 -13.65
C LYS A 82 8.42 3.09 -14.80
N CYS A 83 9.72 3.36 -14.62
CA CYS A 83 10.56 3.94 -15.67
C CYS A 83 10.73 2.94 -16.83
N SER A 84 10.64 3.41 -18.06
CA SER A 84 10.92 2.62 -19.27
C SER A 84 12.41 2.21 -19.37
N LYS A 85 13.34 3.13 -19.07
CA LYS A 85 14.78 2.93 -19.18
C LYS A 85 15.34 1.97 -18.12
N CYS A 86 15.20 2.29 -16.83
CA CYS A 86 15.78 1.47 -15.75
C CYS A 86 14.84 0.41 -15.18
N LYS A 87 13.57 0.37 -15.61
CA LYS A 87 12.53 -0.56 -15.13
C LYS A 87 12.21 -0.48 -13.63
N LYS A 88 12.91 0.37 -12.86
CA LYS A 88 12.67 0.62 -11.45
C LYS A 88 11.38 1.41 -11.25
N GLN A 89 10.75 1.19 -10.10
CA GLN A 89 9.52 1.86 -9.69
C GLN A 89 9.82 2.86 -8.58
N HIS A 90 9.22 4.05 -8.66
CA HIS A 90 9.20 5.00 -7.57
C HIS A 90 7.76 5.46 -7.26
N GLY A 91 7.55 5.93 -6.03
CA GLY A 91 6.27 6.46 -5.58
C GLY A 91 6.18 7.98 -5.77
N LEU A 92 5.00 8.52 -5.52
CA LEU A 92 4.76 9.97 -5.57
C LEU A 92 5.39 10.65 -4.34
N SER A 93 6.39 11.53 -4.53
CA SER A 93 7.18 12.12 -3.44
C SER A 93 6.37 12.95 -2.44
N LYS A 94 5.32 13.65 -2.89
CA LYS A 94 4.46 14.49 -2.02
C LYS A 94 3.27 13.72 -1.42
N GLY A 95 3.24 12.39 -1.58
CA GLY A 95 2.11 11.54 -1.21
C GLY A 95 0.93 11.66 -2.19
N GLY A 96 0.08 10.63 -2.21
CA GLY A 96 -1.06 10.54 -3.13
C GLY A 96 -2.13 11.61 -2.92
N PHE A 97 -2.84 11.97 -3.99
CA PHE A 97 -4.03 12.82 -3.94
C PHE A 97 -5.30 11.99 -3.65
N ARG A 98 -6.36 12.64 -3.17
CA ARG A 98 -7.65 11.97 -2.91
C ARG A 98 -8.48 11.88 -4.18
N ALA A 99 -9.01 10.69 -4.45
CA ALA A 99 -9.91 10.45 -5.57
C ALA A 99 -10.99 9.44 -5.17
N LYS A 100 -12.21 9.58 -5.70
CA LYS A 100 -13.26 8.55 -5.58
C LYS A 100 -13.04 7.42 -6.59
N LYS A 101 -12.78 7.75 -7.86
CA LYS A 101 -12.51 6.80 -8.95
C LYS A 101 -11.36 7.32 -9.82
N ILE A 102 -10.46 6.43 -10.21
CA ILE A 102 -9.39 6.69 -11.19
C ILE A 102 -9.57 5.76 -12.36
N GLU A 103 -9.53 6.35 -13.56
CA GLU A 103 -9.54 5.63 -14.82
C GLU A 103 -8.21 5.94 -15.53
N LEU A 104 -7.44 4.89 -15.83
CA LEU A 104 -6.20 4.99 -16.59
C LEU A 104 -6.54 4.91 -18.08
N LYS A 105 -6.50 6.04 -18.77
CA LYS A 105 -6.70 6.12 -20.23
C LYS A 105 -5.36 6.17 -20.94
#